data_AF-A0A2T1A326-F1
#
_entry.id   AF-A0A2T1A326-F1
#
_cell.length_a   1.000
_cell.length_b   1.000
_cell.length_c   1.000
_cell.angle_alpha   90.00
_cell.angle_beta   90.00
_cell.angle_gamma   90.00
#
_symmetry.space_group_name_H-M   'P 1'
#
loop_
_entity.id
_entity.type
_entity.pdbx_description
1 polymer ?
#
loop_
_entity_poly.entity_id
_entity_poly.type
_entity_poly.pdbx_seq_one_letter_code
_entity_poly.pdbx_strand_id
1 'polypeptide(L)' 'MFSGERGETAAAEAAAYPGCVGIEADLSSVDGARKLYDAAVTEVGQIDILVLNGPGPRPGTASKVDAEDLTTGA' A
#
# COMPACT_ATOMS: atom_id res chain seq x y z
N MET A 1 0.63 11.41 1.96
CA MET A 1 1.26 10.23 2.58
C MET A 1 1.36 9.15 1.52
N PHE A 2 2.46 8.41 1.51
CA PHE A 2 2.62 7.18 0.73
C PHE A 2 2.68 5.99 1.68
N SER A 3 2.12 4.85 1.27
CA SER A 3 2.26 3.59 1.98
C SER A 3 2.70 2.46 1.06
N GLY A 4 3.33 1.45 1.62
CA GLY A 4 3.75 0.26 0.89
C GLY A 4 4.36 -0.79 1.80
N GLU A 5 4.54 -2.01 1.28
CA GLU A 5 5.14 -3.14 2.03
C GLU A 5 6.57 -2.88 2.48
N ARG A 6 7.29 -1.96 1.81
CA ARG A 6 8.67 -1.60 2.09
C ARG A 6 8.70 -0.16 2.60
N GLY A 7 8.90 0.02 3.91
CA GLY A 7 8.89 1.33 4.55
C GLY A 7 9.92 2.30 3.97
N GLU A 8 11.13 1.82 3.64
CA GLU A 8 12.19 2.64 3.04
C GLU A 8 11.78 3.20 1.67
N THR A 9 11.08 2.41 0.86
CA THR A 9 10.57 2.86 -0.44
C THR A 9 9.47 3.91 -0.27
N ALA A 10 8.52 3.67 0.64
CA ALA A 10 7.47 4.64 0.94
C ALA A 10 8.04 5.97 1.46
N ALA A 11 9.07 5.90 2.31
CA ALA A 11 9.77 7.09 2.82
C ALA A 11 10.51 7.85 1.72
N ALA A 12 11.17 7.14 0.79
CA ALA A 12 11.86 7.75 -0.34
C ALA A 12 10.89 8.49 -1.28
N GLU A 13 9.73 7.90 -1.60
CA GLU A 13 8.69 8.56 -2.40
C GLU A 13 8.14 9.82 -1.70
N ALA A 14 7.91 9.73 -0.39
CA ALA A 14 7.42 10.85 0.41
C ALA A 14 8.40 12.03 0.48
N ALA A 15 9.72 11.75 0.49
CA ALA A 15 10.76 12.78 0.61
C ALA A 15 10.73 13.85 -0.51
N ALA A 16 10.12 13.54 -1.65
CA ALA A 16 9.95 14.50 -2.74
C ALA A 16 8.87 15.57 -2.47
N TYR A 17 8.06 15.43 -1.42
CA TYR A 17 6.88 16.28 -1.17
C TYR A 17 6.89 16.83 0.28
N PRO A 18 6.95 18.17 0.47
CA PRO A 18 6.91 18.77 1.79
C PRO A 18 5.67 18.37 2.60
N GLY A 19 5.87 17.92 3.85
CA GLY A 19 4.79 17.48 4.73
C GLY A 19 4.19 16.11 4.38
N CYS A 20 4.76 15.38 3.42
CA CYS A 20 4.39 14.01 3.13
C CYS A 20 5.20 13.05 4.01
N VAL A 21 4.54 12.02 4.53
CA VAL A 21 5.18 10.92 5.28
C VAL A 21 5.03 9.61 4.50
N GLY A 22 6.01 8.72 4.67
CA GLY A 22 5.97 7.34 4.20
C GLY A 22 5.66 6.40 5.36
N ILE A 23 4.69 5.50 5.21
CA ILE A 23 4.28 4.54 6.24
C ILE A 23 4.37 3.12 5.69
N GLU A 24 5.14 2.26 6.35
CA GLU A 24 5.15 0.83 6.02
C GLU A 24 3.80 0.19 6.36
N ALA A 25 3.25 -0.59 5.43
CA ALA A 25 1.99 -1.28 5.64
C ALA A 25 1.88 -2.56 4.82
N ASP A 26 1.32 -3.58 5.47
CA ASP A 26 0.84 -4.80 4.83
C ASP A 26 -0.68 -4.74 4.72
N LEU A 27 -1.20 -4.71 3.48
CA LEU A 27 -2.63 -4.68 3.19
C LEU A 27 -3.22 -6.07 2.90
N SER A 28 -2.43 -7.14 3.03
CA SER A 28 -2.92 -8.52 2.86
C SER A 28 -3.80 -9.00 4.01
N SER A 29 -3.86 -8.24 5.12
CA SER A 29 -4.68 -8.54 6.29
C SER A 29 -5.51 -7.33 6.74
N VAL A 30 -6.68 -7.62 7.34
CA VAL A 30 -7.55 -6.59 7.92
C VAL A 30 -6.85 -5.83 9.06
N ASP A 31 -6.09 -6.55 9.89
CA ASP A 31 -5.34 -5.95 10.98
C ASP A 31 -4.22 -5.03 10.47
N GLY A 32 -3.55 -5.42 9.38
CA GLY A 32 -2.55 -4.58 8.72
C GLY A 32 -3.17 -3.29 8.15
N ALA A 33 -4.32 -3.40 7.49
CA ALA A 33 -5.07 -2.24 7.02
C ALA A 33 -5.51 -1.30 8.16
N ARG A 34 -5.95 -1.86 9.30
CA ARG A 34 -6.31 -1.08 10.48
C ARG A 34 -5.11 -0.34 11.07
N LYS A 35 -3.96 -1.01 11.21
CA LYS A 35 -2.72 -0.39 11.67
C LYS A 35 -2.27 0.76 10.78
N LEU A 36 -2.37 0.60 9.45
CA LEU A 36 -2.09 1.70 8.51
C LEU A 36 -3.03 2.88 8.75
N TYR A 37 -4.33 2.62 8.89
CA TYR A 37 -5.30 3.69 9.13
C TYR A 37 -5.01 4.46 10.41
N ASP A 38 -4.76 3.76 11.52
CA ASP A 38 -4.47 4.39 12.82
C ASP A 38 -3.18 5.21 12.77
N ALA A 39 -2.13 4.70 12.11
CA ALA A 39 -0.89 5.42 11.89
C ALA A 39 -1.09 6.65 11.00
N ALA A 40 -1.84 6.52 9.90
CA ALA A 40 -2.14 7.62 9.00
C ALA A 40 -2.90 8.75 9.71
N VAL A 41 -3.93 8.41 10.51
CA VAL A 41 -4.68 9.40 11.28
C VAL A 41 -3.79 10.12 12.30
N THR A 42 -2.85 9.41 12.91
CA THR A 42 -1.90 9.99 13.85
C THR A 42 -0.95 10.98 13.17
N GLU A 43 -0.42 10.62 12.00
CA GLU A 43 0.62 11.41 11.31
C GLU A 43 0.06 12.57 10.48
N VAL A 44 -1.05 12.36 9.78
CA VAL A 44 -1.59 13.33 8.80
C VAL A 44 -3.02 13.78 9.10
N GLY A 45 -3.65 13.26 10.15
CA GLY A 45 -5.05 13.54 10.48
C GLY A 45 -6.03 12.72 9.64
N GLN A 46 -7.30 13.15 9.62
CA GLN A 46 -8.36 12.42 8.94
C GLN A 46 -8.07 12.29 7.42
N ILE A 47 -8.28 11.10 6.88
CA ILE A 47 -8.07 10.81 5.46
C ILE A 47 -9.30 11.23 4.64
N ASP A 48 -9.10 12.09 3.65
CA ASP A 48 -10.15 12.51 2.72
C ASP A 48 -10.27 11.60 1.49
N ILE A 49 -9.14 11.08 1.00
CA ILE A 49 -9.05 10.32 -0.25
C ILE A 49 -8.19 9.07 -0.03
N LEU A 50 -8.70 7.92 -0.48
CA LEU A 50 -7.96 6.65 -0.54
C LEU A 50 -7.73 6.27 -2.00
N VAL A 51 -6.47 6.00 -2.35
CA VAL A 51 -6.10 5.47 -3.66
C VAL A 51 -5.44 4.11 -3.48
N LEU A 52 -6.07 3.05 -3.98
CA LEU A 52 -5.54 1.70 -3.94
C LEU A 52 -4.75 1.42 -5.22
N ASN A 53 -3.43 1.59 -5.14
CA ASN A 53 -2.48 1.38 -6.24
C ASN A 53 -1.52 0.21 -5.97
N GLY A 54 -1.96 -0.79 -5.19
CA GLY A 54 -1.16 -1.99 -4.97
C GLY A 54 -0.86 -2.71 -6.30
N PRO A 55 0.26 -3.45 -6.38
CA PRO A 55 0.61 -4.18 -7.59
C PRO A 55 -0.48 -5.19 -7.94
N GLY A 56 -0.75 -5.34 -9.24
CA GLY A 56 -1.65 -6.36 -9.75
C GLY A 56 -1.01 -7.76 -9.74
N PRO A 57 -1.78 -8.79 -10.14
CA PRO A 57 -1.24 -10.14 -10.33
C PRO A 57 -0.14 -10.17 -11.39
N ARG A 58 0.68 -11.23 -11.37
CA ARG A 58 1.75 -11.44 -12.35
C ARG A 58 1.22 -11.31 -13.79
N PRO A 59 1.97 -10.68 -14.71
CA PRO A 59 1.54 -10.56 -16.11
C PRO A 59 1.29 -11.94 -16.75
N GLY A 60 0.14 -12.10 -17.41
CA GLY A 60 -0.25 -13.34 -18.05
C GLY A 60 -1.52 -13.21 -18.89
N THR A 61 -1.80 -14.21 -19.73
CA THR A 61 -3.08 -14.29 -20.43
C THR A 61 -4.15 -14.79 -19.48
N ALA A 62 -5.39 -14.28 -19.58
CA ALA A 62 -6.50 -14.70 -18.72
C ALA A 62 -6.71 -16.23 -18.65
N SER A 63 -6.40 -16.96 -19.72
CA SER A 63 -6.48 -18.44 -19.77
C SER A 63 -5.41 -19.18 -18.96
N LYS A 64 -4.41 -18.46 -18.44
CA LYS A 64 -3.29 -19.02 -17.67
C LYS A 64 -3.25 -18.52 -16.23
N VAL A 65 -4.17 -17.64 -15.84
CA VAL A 65 -4.29 -17.14 -14.47
C VAL A 65 -5.00 -18.21 -13.64
N ASP A 66 -4.39 -18.61 -12.55
CA ASP A 66 -5.04 -19.44 -11.53
C ASP A 66 -5.37 -18.64 -10.25
N ALA A 67 -5.92 -19.32 -9.25
CA ALA A 67 -6.31 -18.67 -8.00
C ALA A 67 -5.09 -18.18 -7.19
N GLU A 68 -3.94 -18.84 -7.32
CA GLU A 68 -2.72 -18.49 -6.60
C GLU A 68 -2.14 -17.18 -7.14
N ASP A 69 -2.22 -16.99 -8.46
CA ASP A 69 -1.86 -15.74 -9.15
C ASP A 69 -2.64 -14.51 -8.65
N LEU A 70 -3.89 -14.70 -8.21
CA LEU A 70 -4.75 -13.61 -7.71
C LEU A 70 -4.40 -13.20 -6.27
N THR A 71 -3.68 -14.04 -5.55
CA THR A 71 -3.34 -13.82 -4.13
C THR A 71 -1.91 -13.35 -3.92
N THR A 72 -1.08 -13.41 -4.96
CA THR A 72 0.34 -13.01 -4.90
C THR A 72 0.52 -11.69 -5.65
N GLY A 73 0.83 -10.61 -4.92
CA GLY A 73 1.26 -9.35 -5.53
C GLY A 73 2.55 -9.55 -6.32
N ALA A 74 2.67 -8.93 -7.50
CA ALA A 74 3.82 -9.06 -8.39
C ALA A 74 5.17 -8.64 -7.78
#